data_AF-A0A5J4PCR7-F1
#
_entry.id   AF-A0A5J4PCR7-F1
#
_cell.length_a   1.000
_cell.length_b   1.000
_cell.length_c   1.000
_cell.angle_alpha   90.00
_cell.angle_beta   90.00
_cell.angle_gamma   90.00
#
_symmetry.space_group_name_H-M   'P 1'
#
loop_
_entity.id
_entity.type
_entity.pdbx_description
1 polymer ?
#
loop_
_entity_poly.entity_id
_entity_poly.type
_entity_poly.pdbx_seq_one_letter_code
_entity_poly.pdbx_strand_id
1 'polypeptide(L)'
;WYYSPFRKETEASFKVNLVRNQWFDFGIGKGGNMLDFVMEQQGIEDVSHALQILSGKTSTISPVNSFSFRQWENLSAYEEIRIQSLENPLLIQYLKERKIHIPFAGQLCKEVHFRFKDKSYFAIGFKNNMEGYELRNKYFQGTLSPKGITTIKQGNDSCCIFEGFMGYFSYLTLKQTHNPEYPNIEKQDYIILNSVSNVSKGIDIISGYKEKYCYLDNDKAG
;
A
#
# COMPACT_ATOMS: atom_id res chain seq x y z
N TRP A 1 14.71 -20.46 10.57
CA TRP A 1 14.41 -21.21 9.34
C TRP A 1 13.87 -22.55 9.77
N TYR A 2 12.84 -23.04 9.08
CA TYR A 2 12.12 -24.27 9.39
C TYR A 2 11.95 -25.07 8.10
N TYR A 3 11.62 -26.35 8.22
CA TYR A 3 11.16 -27.11 7.08
C TYR A 3 9.78 -26.63 6.63
N SER A 4 9.56 -26.60 5.32
CA SER A 4 8.25 -26.26 4.75
C SER A 4 7.17 -27.22 5.26
N PRO A 5 6.02 -26.71 5.73
CA PRO A 5 4.88 -27.53 6.07
C PRO A 5 4.05 -27.95 4.84
N PHE A 6 4.35 -27.42 3.65
CA PHE A 6 3.57 -27.67 2.43
C PHE A 6 4.20 -28.72 1.51
N ARG A 7 5.47 -29.07 1.73
CA ARG A 7 6.23 -30.02 0.91
C ARG A 7 7.29 -30.73 1.72
N LYS A 8 7.74 -31.87 1.23
CA LYS A 8 8.95 -32.53 1.77
C LYS A 8 10.20 -31.85 1.22
N GLU A 9 11.16 -31.59 2.08
CA GLU A 9 12.43 -30.97 1.72
C GLU A 9 13.56 -31.46 2.63
N THR A 10 14.80 -31.34 2.16
CA THR A 10 16.01 -31.73 2.90
C THR A 10 16.77 -30.54 3.49
N GLU A 11 16.49 -29.32 3.01
CA GLU A 11 17.06 -28.07 3.51
C GLU A 11 15.93 -27.09 3.87
N ALA A 12 16.03 -26.48 5.04
CA ALA A 12 14.99 -25.61 5.59
C ALA A 12 14.80 -24.31 4.78
N SER A 13 13.66 -24.17 4.09
CA SER A 13 13.34 -22.99 3.26
C SER A 13 12.22 -22.12 3.81
N PHE A 14 11.63 -22.47 4.96
CA PHE A 14 10.49 -21.75 5.53
C PHE A 14 10.93 -20.75 6.62
N LYS A 15 10.36 -19.55 6.61
CA LYS A 15 10.67 -18.50 7.60
C LYS A 15 9.40 -17.89 8.16
N VAL A 16 9.35 -17.82 9.49
CA VAL A 16 8.34 -17.06 10.23
C VAL A 16 8.99 -15.80 10.78
N ASN A 17 8.35 -14.66 10.57
CA ASN A 17 8.71 -13.39 11.16
C ASN A 17 7.62 -12.96 12.15
N LEU A 18 7.86 -13.17 13.43
CA LEU A 18 6.89 -12.84 14.50
C LEU A 18 6.67 -11.34 14.66
N VAL A 19 7.68 -10.51 14.35
CA VAL A 19 7.56 -9.05 14.42
C VAL A 19 6.63 -8.53 13.32
N ARG A 20 6.71 -9.09 12.11
CA ARG A 20 5.86 -8.74 10.96
C ARG A 20 4.58 -9.57 10.89
N ASN A 21 4.43 -10.57 11.77
CA ASN A 21 3.36 -11.56 11.76
C ASN A 21 3.14 -12.20 10.38
N GLN A 22 4.24 -12.59 9.74
CA GLN A 22 4.27 -13.12 8.37
C GLN A 22 5.06 -14.41 8.30
N TRP A 23 4.69 -15.26 7.36
CA TRP A 23 5.48 -16.41 6.93
C TRP A 23 5.88 -16.27 5.47
N PHE A 24 6.97 -16.93 5.10
CA PHE A 24 7.38 -17.07 3.71
C PHE A 24 8.10 -18.40 3.52
N ASP A 25 7.72 -19.13 2.49
CA ASP A 25 8.40 -20.32 2.00
C ASP A 25 9.18 -19.98 0.73
N PHE A 26 10.50 -20.00 0.85
CA PHE A 26 11.40 -19.72 -0.27
C PHE A 26 11.43 -20.82 -1.32
N GLY A 27 10.98 -22.04 -1.00
CA GLY A 27 10.94 -23.16 -1.94
C GLY A 27 9.80 -23.08 -2.94
N ILE A 28 8.64 -22.54 -2.55
CA ILE A 28 7.47 -22.36 -3.41
C ILE A 28 7.19 -20.90 -3.75
N GLY A 29 7.95 -19.96 -3.19
CA GLY A 29 7.79 -18.52 -3.42
C GLY A 29 6.50 -17.94 -2.86
N LYS A 30 5.85 -18.63 -1.91
CA LYS A 30 4.61 -18.19 -1.27
C LYS A 30 4.85 -17.66 0.12
N GLY A 31 4.03 -16.73 0.56
CA GLY A 31 4.05 -16.20 1.90
C GLY A 31 2.86 -15.31 2.14
N GLY A 32 2.68 -14.93 3.39
CA GLY A 32 1.51 -14.17 3.80
C GLY A 32 1.40 -14.06 5.31
N ASN A 33 0.22 -13.69 5.77
CA ASN A 33 -0.13 -13.68 7.18
C ASN A 33 -0.67 -15.05 7.63
N MET A 34 -1.10 -15.16 8.88
CA MET A 34 -1.62 -16.41 9.45
C MET A 34 -2.85 -16.97 8.72
N LEU A 35 -3.70 -16.12 8.15
CA LEU A 35 -4.85 -16.55 7.35
C LEU A 35 -4.37 -17.22 6.05
N ASP A 36 -3.44 -16.58 5.35
CA ASP A 36 -2.83 -17.13 4.13
C ASP A 36 -2.13 -18.47 4.43
N PHE A 37 -1.54 -18.59 5.62
CA PHE A 37 -0.93 -19.84 6.08
C PHE A 37 -1.95 -20.97 6.20
N VAL A 38 -3.07 -20.72 6.89
CA VAL A 38 -4.12 -21.73 7.10
C VAL A 38 -4.79 -22.09 5.78
N MET A 39 -5.05 -21.11 4.92
CA MET A 39 -5.61 -21.33 3.59
C MET A 39 -4.70 -22.23 2.76
N GLU A 40 -3.41 -21.93 2.71
CA GLU A 40 -2.43 -22.75 1.99
C GLU A 40 -2.27 -24.15 2.61
N GLN A 41 -2.27 -24.25 3.94
CA GLN A 41 -2.09 -25.53 4.64
C GLN A 41 -3.27 -26.48 4.46
N GLN A 42 -4.48 -25.93 4.39
CA GLN A 42 -5.72 -26.70 4.27
C GLN A 42 -6.19 -26.83 2.81
N GLY A 43 -5.53 -26.16 1.87
CA GLY A 43 -5.94 -26.13 0.46
C GLY A 43 -7.32 -25.48 0.27
N ILE A 44 -7.65 -24.47 1.07
CA ILE A 44 -8.95 -23.78 1.03
C ILE A 44 -8.79 -22.35 0.52
N GLU A 45 -9.71 -21.92 -0.35
CA GLU A 45 -9.76 -20.56 -0.89
C GLU A 45 -10.81 -19.68 -0.18
N ASP A 46 -11.68 -20.30 0.63
CA ASP A 46 -12.69 -19.59 1.41
C ASP A 46 -12.12 -19.02 2.71
N VAL A 47 -12.08 -17.68 2.78
CA VAL A 47 -11.67 -16.91 3.94
C VAL A 47 -12.56 -17.18 5.15
N SER A 48 -13.87 -17.36 4.97
CA SER A 48 -14.79 -17.63 6.08
C SER A 48 -14.50 -18.97 6.74
N HIS A 49 -14.23 -20.01 5.94
CA HIS A 49 -13.82 -21.32 6.43
C HIS A 49 -12.45 -21.26 7.14
N ALA A 50 -11.47 -20.54 6.59
CA ALA A 50 -10.17 -20.36 7.23
C ALA A 50 -10.27 -19.63 8.58
N LEU A 51 -11.14 -18.64 8.69
CA LEU A 51 -11.43 -17.93 9.94
C LEU A 51 -12.12 -18.85 10.97
N GLN A 52 -12.99 -19.77 10.55
CA GLN A 52 -13.60 -20.76 11.44
C GLN A 52 -12.54 -21.67 12.06
N ILE A 53 -11.61 -22.18 11.25
CA ILE A 53 -10.48 -23.01 11.69
C ILE A 53 -9.60 -22.25 12.68
N LEU A 54 -9.24 -20.99 12.36
CA LEU A 54 -8.46 -20.12 13.25
C LEU A 54 -9.18 -19.79 14.56
N SER A 55 -10.51 -19.72 14.54
CA SER A 55 -11.31 -19.45 15.74
C SER A 55 -11.50 -20.65 16.66
N GLY A 56 -11.03 -21.84 16.28
CA GLY A 56 -11.15 -23.07 17.07
C GLY A 56 -12.59 -23.58 17.25
N LYS A 57 -13.55 -23.09 16.46
CA LYS A 57 -14.98 -23.37 16.67
C LYS A 57 -15.43 -24.65 15.98
N THR A 58 -15.12 -25.78 16.60
CA THR A 58 -16.19 -26.73 16.94
C THR A 58 -17.04 -26.06 18.02
N SER A 59 -18.21 -25.56 17.63
CA SER A 59 -19.32 -25.05 18.45
C SER A 59 -19.03 -23.98 19.52
N THR A 60 -19.76 -22.87 19.38
CA THR A 60 -19.97 -21.73 20.31
C THR A 60 -19.00 -20.54 20.19
N ILE A 61 -19.63 -19.37 20.11
CA ILE A 61 -19.03 -18.06 19.90
C ILE A 61 -18.79 -17.44 21.27
N SER A 62 -17.56 -16.98 21.52
CA SER A 62 -17.25 -15.80 22.34
C SER A 62 -15.84 -15.31 21.97
N PRO A 63 -15.64 -14.06 21.55
CA PRO A 63 -14.32 -13.52 21.28
C PRO A 63 -13.76 -12.92 22.57
N VAL A 64 -12.74 -13.57 23.16
CA VAL A 64 -11.93 -12.94 24.22
C VAL A 64 -10.55 -12.64 23.65
N ASN A 65 -10.23 -11.36 23.74
CA ASN A 65 -8.99 -10.67 23.40
C ASN A 65 -7.71 -11.47 23.66
N SER A 66 -6.91 -11.68 22.60
CA SER A 66 -5.49 -11.27 22.55
C SER A 66 -4.81 -11.87 21.31
N PHE A 67 -4.91 -11.21 20.16
CA PHE A 67 -3.99 -11.51 19.06
C PHE A 67 -3.57 -10.20 18.40
N SER A 68 -2.31 -9.83 18.64
CA SER A 68 -1.65 -8.69 18.01
C SER A 68 -1.29 -9.06 16.58
N PHE A 69 -2.23 -8.89 15.66
CA PHE A 69 -1.90 -8.90 14.24
C PHE A 69 -1.29 -7.54 13.88
N ARG A 70 -0.04 -7.52 13.38
CA ARG A 70 0.41 -6.47 12.46
C ARG A 70 -0.17 -6.80 11.08
N GLN A 71 -1.46 -6.58 10.95
CA GLN A 71 -2.19 -6.84 9.73
C GLN A 71 -1.99 -5.61 8.84
N TRP A 72 -1.56 -5.84 7.60
CA TRP A 72 -1.64 -4.85 6.54
C TRP A 72 -3.12 -4.78 6.15
N GLU A 73 -3.91 -4.12 6.99
CA GLU A 73 -5.37 -4.22 6.97
C GLU A 73 -5.93 -3.49 5.75
N ASN A 74 -6.45 -4.30 4.83
CA ASN A 74 -7.47 -3.92 3.87
C ASN A 74 -8.73 -3.44 4.61
N LEU A 75 -9.53 -2.60 3.95
CA LEU A 75 -10.74 -1.86 4.38
C LEU A 75 -11.67 -2.41 5.46
N SER A 76 -11.65 -3.69 5.85
CA SER A 76 -12.64 -4.25 6.77
C SER A 76 -12.48 -3.82 8.23
N ALA A 77 -11.47 -3.03 8.57
CA ALA A 77 -11.15 -2.67 9.95
C ALA A 77 -11.22 -1.16 10.27
N TYR A 78 -11.33 -0.31 9.24
CA TYR A 78 -11.46 1.13 9.45
C TYR A 78 -12.92 1.54 9.48
N GLU A 79 -13.28 2.26 10.53
CA GLU A 79 -14.64 2.74 10.77
C GLU A 79 -14.67 4.27 10.74
N GLU A 80 -15.86 4.86 10.66
CA GLU A 80 -16.06 6.32 10.75
C GLU A 80 -15.16 7.14 9.80
N ILE A 81 -15.07 6.68 8.54
CA ILE A 81 -14.23 7.32 7.54
C ILE A 81 -14.82 8.68 7.16
N ARG A 82 -14.01 9.74 7.29
CA ARG A 82 -14.32 11.09 6.80
C ARG A 82 -13.17 11.59 5.95
N ILE A 83 -13.50 12.12 4.78
CA ILE A 83 -12.53 12.60 3.80
C ILE A 83 -12.82 14.07 3.55
N GLN A 84 -11.82 14.91 3.76
CA GLN A 84 -11.95 16.37 3.62
C GLN A 84 -10.70 17.00 3.01
N SER A 85 -10.76 18.30 2.73
CA SER A 85 -9.62 19.05 2.20
C SER A 85 -8.42 18.95 3.15
N LEU A 86 -7.22 18.87 2.59
CA LEU A 86 -5.99 18.75 3.37
C LEU A 86 -5.66 20.09 4.05
N GLU A 87 -6.06 20.23 5.31
CA GLU A 87 -5.96 21.46 6.10
C GLU A 87 -5.35 21.23 7.48
N ASN A 88 -5.26 19.97 7.92
CA ASN A 88 -4.72 19.56 9.20
C ASN A 88 -3.25 20.02 9.36
N PRO A 89 -2.94 20.87 10.35
CA PRO A 89 -1.61 21.44 10.52
C PRO A 89 -0.51 20.39 10.73
N LEU A 90 -0.82 19.24 11.33
CA LEU A 90 0.16 18.18 11.59
C LEU A 90 0.50 17.41 10.30
N LEU A 91 -0.49 17.20 9.41
CA LEU A 91 -0.24 16.60 8.09
C LEU A 91 0.53 17.57 7.19
N ILE A 92 0.17 18.86 7.21
CA ILE A 92 0.90 19.90 6.48
C ILE A 92 2.33 20.00 6.99
N GLN A 93 2.54 20.00 8.30
CA GLN A 93 3.87 20.04 8.91
C GLN A 93 4.69 18.81 8.50
N TYR A 94 4.09 17.61 8.50
CA TYR A 94 4.75 16.41 8.00
C TYR A 94 5.19 16.55 6.54
N LEU A 95 4.35 17.08 5.66
CA LEU A 95 4.71 17.34 4.26
C LEU A 95 5.86 18.34 4.14
N LYS A 96 5.87 19.41 4.95
CA LYS A 96 6.98 20.38 5.02
C LYS A 96 8.28 19.72 5.46
N GLU A 97 8.25 18.87 6.50
CA GLU A 97 9.41 18.08 6.96
C GLU A 97 9.94 17.16 5.85
N ARG A 98 9.04 16.62 5.02
CA ARG A 98 9.37 15.83 3.83
C ARG A 98 9.75 16.66 2.61
N LYS A 99 9.84 17.99 2.75
CA LYS A 99 10.16 18.95 1.68
C LYS A 99 9.24 18.82 0.47
N ILE A 100 7.95 18.60 0.71
CA ILE A 100 6.93 18.53 -0.34
C ILE A 100 6.29 19.91 -0.53
N HIS A 101 6.10 20.31 -1.79
CA HIS A 101 5.41 21.53 -2.17
C HIS A 101 3.91 21.43 -1.82
N ILE A 102 3.48 22.19 -0.81
CA ILE A 102 2.14 22.10 -0.22
C ILE A 102 1.00 22.34 -1.23
N PRO A 103 1.08 23.31 -2.16
CA PRO A 103 0.03 23.49 -3.16
C PRO A 103 -0.28 22.24 -3.99
N PHE A 104 0.75 21.46 -4.40
CA PHE A 104 0.51 20.20 -5.12
C PHE A 104 -0.19 19.16 -4.25
N ALA A 105 0.25 19.03 -3.00
CA ALA A 105 -0.38 18.11 -2.06
C ALA A 105 -1.84 18.50 -1.78
N GLY A 106 -2.15 19.79 -1.63
CA GLY A 106 -3.51 20.28 -1.41
C GLY A 106 -4.45 20.06 -2.61
N GLN A 107 -3.92 20.07 -3.83
CA GLN A 107 -4.68 19.79 -5.05
C GLN A 107 -4.99 18.29 -5.22
N LEU A 108 -4.03 17.43 -4.87
CA LEU A 108 -4.05 16.01 -5.24
C LEU A 108 -4.37 15.07 -4.07
N CYS A 109 -4.21 15.52 -2.83
CA CYS A 109 -4.50 14.74 -1.63
C CYS A 109 -5.73 15.26 -0.89
N LYS A 110 -6.29 14.38 -0.07
CA LYS A 110 -7.27 14.70 0.96
C LYS A 110 -6.69 14.35 2.32
N GLU A 111 -7.23 14.90 3.38
CA GLU A 111 -7.04 14.30 4.70
C GLU A 111 -8.16 13.32 4.99
N VAL A 112 -7.76 12.17 5.50
CA VAL A 112 -8.65 11.04 5.76
C VAL A 112 -8.61 10.80 7.26
N HIS A 113 -9.73 11.01 7.91
CA HIS A 113 -9.97 10.64 9.30
C HIS A 113 -10.65 9.27 9.35
N PHE A 114 -10.22 8.41 10.27
CA PHE A 114 -10.78 7.07 10.43
C PHE A 114 -10.60 6.59 11.87
N ARG A 115 -11.42 5.65 12.30
CA ARG A 115 -11.31 4.94 13.57
C ARG A 115 -10.75 3.54 13.34
N PHE A 116 -9.85 3.12 14.21
CA PHE A 116 -9.25 1.80 14.19
C PHE A 116 -8.99 1.32 15.62
N LYS A 117 -9.50 0.13 15.99
CA LYS A 117 -9.37 -0.42 17.36
C LYS A 117 -9.70 0.62 18.44
N ASP A 118 -10.85 1.27 18.29
CA ASP A 118 -11.39 2.32 19.17
C ASP A 118 -10.54 3.59 19.30
N LYS A 119 -9.54 3.79 18.42
CA LYS A 119 -8.74 5.01 18.37
C LYS A 119 -8.98 5.77 17.07
N SER A 120 -9.06 7.09 17.16
CA SER A 120 -9.19 7.96 16.00
C SER A 120 -7.81 8.30 15.43
N TYR A 121 -7.70 8.23 14.11
CA TYR A 121 -6.51 8.53 13.34
C TYR A 121 -6.84 9.50 12.21
N PHE A 122 -5.78 10.11 11.67
CA PHE A 122 -5.86 10.90 10.46
C PHE A 122 -4.58 10.73 9.64
N ALA A 123 -4.71 10.75 8.32
CA ALA A 123 -3.61 10.60 7.39
C ALA A 123 -3.86 11.42 6.11
N ILE A 124 -2.78 11.70 5.39
CA ILE A 124 -2.86 12.14 4.00
C ILE A 124 -3.35 10.96 3.19
N GLY A 125 -4.43 11.14 2.44
CA GLY A 125 -4.96 10.20 1.48
C GLY A 125 -4.67 10.64 0.06
N PHE A 126 -3.97 9.80 -0.70
CA PHE A 126 -3.77 9.94 -2.13
C PHE A 126 -4.65 8.95 -2.89
N LYS A 127 -5.62 9.46 -3.65
CA LYS A 127 -6.63 8.63 -4.30
C LYS A 127 -6.03 7.81 -5.44
N ASN A 128 -6.48 6.57 -5.59
CA ASN A 128 -6.12 5.69 -6.70
C ASN A 128 -7.26 5.54 -7.72
N ASN A 129 -6.97 4.90 -8.86
CA ASN A 129 -7.91 4.75 -9.97
C ASN A 129 -9.17 3.93 -9.62
N MET A 130 -9.12 3.17 -8.53
CA MET A 130 -10.22 2.33 -8.07
C MET A 130 -11.02 2.98 -6.94
N GLU A 131 -10.87 4.29 -6.74
CA GLU A 131 -11.53 5.05 -5.68
C GLU A 131 -11.05 4.73 -4.24
N GLY A 132 -10.00 3.92 -4.09
CA GLY A 132 -9.28 3.75 -2.83
C GLY A 132 -8.28 4.88 -2.57
N TYR A 133 -7.63 4.86 -1.41
CA TYR A 133 -6.64 5.85 -0.99
C TYR A 133 -5.38 5.18 -0.45
N GLU A 134 -4.21 5.65 -0.86
CA GLU A 134 -2.99 5.40 -0.11
C GLU A 134 -2.87 6.37 1.05
N LEU A 135 -2.65 5.85 2.25
CA LEU A 135 -2.62 6.62 3.49
C LEU A 135 -1.20 6.80 3.99
N ARG A 136 -0.86 8.03 4.38
CA ARG A 136 0.43 8.36 5.00
C ARG A 136 0.31 9.44 6.07
N ASN A 137 0.96 9.23 7.19
CA ASN A 137 1.37 10.30 8.10
C ASN A 137 2.78 10.01 8.63
N LYS A 138 3.24 10.77 9.63
CA LYS A 138 4.57 10.61 10.22
C LYS A 138 4.84 9.22 10.81
N TYR A 139 3.81 8.54 11.29
CA TYR A 139 3.91 7.30 12.05
C TYR A 139 3.26 6.10 11.36
N PHE A 140 2.54 6.33 10.26
CA PHE A 140 1.67 5.34 9.65
C PHE A 140 1.75 5.36 8.12
N GLN A 141 1.75 4.16 7.54
CA GLN A 141 1.49 3.89 6.13
C GLN A 141 0.39 2.85 6.05
N GLY A 142 -0.60 3.10 5.22
CA GLY A 142 -1.69 2.15 5.01
C GLY A 142 -2.43 2.45 3.73
N THR A 143 -3.62 1.88 3.60
CA THR A 143 -4.49 2.08 2.45
C THR A 143 -5.94 2.09 2.94
N LEU A 144 -6.80 2.90 2.34
CA LEU A 144 -8.20 2.57 2.20
C LEU A 144 -8.31 1.84 0.88
N SER A 145 -8.60 0.55 0.92
CA SER A 145 -8.84 -0.22 -0.30
C SER A 145 -10.00 0.37 -1.13
N PRO A 146 -10.23 -0.12 -2.36
CA PRO A 146 -9.39 -1.08 -3.09
C PRO A 146 -7.96 -0.54 -3.30
N LYS A 147 -6.94 -1.41 -3.20
CA LYS A 147 -5.57 -1.04 -3.58
C LYS A 147 -5.46 -1.03 -5.10
N GLY A 148 -4.88 0.03 -5.65
CA GLY A 148 -4.62 0.14 -7.08
C GLY A 148 -3.56 1.18 -7.40
N ILE A 149 -3.20 1.25 -8.67
CA ILE A 149 -2.33 2.32 -9.18
C ILE A 149 -3.11 3.64 -9.27
N THR A 150 -2.38 4.75 -9.33
CA THR A 150 -2.92 6.06 -9.73
C THR A 150 -2.33 6.44 -11.08
N THR A 151 -3.16 6.90 -12.02
CA THR A 151 -2.70 7.45 -13.30
C THR A 151 -3.11 8.90 -13.44
N ILE A 152 -2.17 9.74 -13.86
CA ILE A 152 -2.42 11.15 -14.20
C ILE A 152 -2.01 11.31 -15.66
N LYS A 153 -3.01 11.47 -16.54
CA LYS A 153 -2.82 11.52 -17.99
C LYS A 153 -2.93 12.93 -18.52
N GLN A 154 -1.99 13.30 -19.36
CA GLN A 154 -1.92 14.57 -20.10
C GLN A 154 -1.90 14.33 -21.62
N GLY A 155 -2.01 13.06 -22.05
CA GLY A 155 -2.05 12.67 -23.46
C GLY A 155 -0.66 12.59 -24.11
N ASN A 156 0.38 12.38 -23.31
CA ASN A 156 1.75 12.26 -23.81
C ASN A 156 2.12 10.82 -24.17
N ASP A 157 3.07 10.68 -25.09
CA ASP A 157 3.64 9.37 -25.47
C ASP A 157 4.65 8.83 -24.43
N SER A 158 5.03 9.64 -23.46
CA SER A 158 5.97 9.30 -22.40
C SER A 158 5.30 9.24 -21.02
N CYS A 159 5.76 8.33 -20.17
CA CYS A 159 5.31 8.26 -18.78
C CYS A 159 6.45 8.17 -17.77
N CYS A 160 6.23 8.77 -16.60
CA CYS A 160 7.06 8.58 -15.42
C CYS A 160 6.37 7.67 -14.41
N ILE A 161 7.08 6.65 -13.97
CA ILE A 161 6.57 5.58 -13.10
C ILE A 161 7.19 5.75 -11.73
N PHE A 162 6.36 5.82 -10.69
CA PHE A 162 6.79 5.99 -9.30
C PHE A 162 6.30 4.81 -8.46
N GLU A 163 7.13 4.33 -7.55
CA GLU A 163 6.73 3.25 -6.63
C GLU A 163 5.59 3.67 -5.70
N GLY A 164 5.64 4.91 -5.20
CA GLY A 164 4.63 5.47 -4.32
C GLY A 164 4.47 6.98 -4.49
N PHE A 165 3.35 7.50 -3.99
CA PHE A 165 2.97 8.90 -4.24
C PHE A 165 3.93 9.93 -3.63
N MET A 166 4.66 9.56 -2.57
CA MET A 166 5.68 10.45 -2.00
C MET A 166 6.83 10.72 -2.98
N GLY A 167 7.27 9.70 -3.72
CA GLY A 167 8.29 9.86 -4.77
C GLY A 167 7.80 10.77 -5.89
N TYR A 168 6.54 10.61 -6.29
CA TYR A 168 5.87 11.50 -7.24
C TYR A 168 5.83 12.96 -6.75
N PHE A 169 5.43 13.22 -5.51
CA PHE A 169 5.45 14.59 -4.98
C PHE A 169 6.86 15.18 -4.84
N SER A 170 7.86 14.36 -4.49
CA SER A 170 9.25 14.80 -4.47
C SER A 170 9.69 15.23 -5.88
N TYR A 171 9.33 14.47 -6.92
CA TYR A 171 9.59 14.85 -8.31
C TYR A 171 8.92 16.17 -8.69
N LEU A 172 7.62 16.33 -8.42
CA LEU A 172 6.92 17.59 -8.69
C LEU A 172 7.57 18.78 -7.96
N THR A 173 7.97 18.57 -6.70
CA THR A 173 8.62 19.61 -5.90
C THR A 173 9.97 20.01 -6.48
N LEU A 174 10.77 19.04 -6.95
CA LEU A 174 12.03 19.32 -7.62
C LEU A 174 11.80 20.10 -8.92
N LYS A 175 10.83 19.70 -9.74
CA LYS A 175 10.47 20.41 -10.98
C LYS A 175 10.08 21.86 -10.72
N GLN A 176 9.23 22.10 -9.72
CA GLN A 176 8.83 23.45 -9.29
C GLN A 176 9.99 24.27 -8.73
N THR A 177 10.90 23.65 -7.98
CA THR A 177 12.04 24.38 -7.38
C THR A 177 13.08 24.76 -8.43
N HIS A 178 13.34 23.90 -9.42
CA HIS A 178 14.33 24.16 -10.47
C HIS A 178 13.79 25.09 -11.57
N ASN A 179 12.49 25.05 -11.86
CA ASN A 179 11.88 25.93 -12.86
C ASN A 179 10.50 26.43 -12.37
N PRO A 180 10.47 27.48 -11.53
CA PRO A 180 9.24 27.95 -10.91
C PRO A 180 8.19 28.51 -11.88
N GLU A 181 8.63 29.17 -12.96
CA GLU A 181 7.75 29.76 -13.97
C GLU A 181 7.14 28.69 -14.90
N TYR A 182 7.91 27.64 -15.20
CA TYR A 182 7.46 26.56 -16.07
C TYR A 182 8.00 25.21 -15.60
N PRO A 183 7.36 24.59 -14.59
CA PRO A 183 7.86 23.34 -13.99
C PRO A 183 7.84 22.14 -14.94
N ASN A 184 7.28 22.28 -16.16
CA ASN A 184 7.21 21.23 -17.19
C ASN A 184 6.49 19.95 -16.73
N ILE A 185 5.59 20.04 -15.75
CA ILE A 185 4.90 18.87 -15.18
C ILE A 185 3.80 18.32 -16.09
N GLU A 186 3.41 19.02 -17.16
CA GLU A 186 2.36 18.57 -18.08
C GLU A 186 2.91 17.86 -19.33
N LYS A 187 4.23 17.79 -19.49
CA LYS A 187 4.89 17.20 -20.68
C LYS A 187 4.99 15.67 -20.68
N GLN A 188 4.41 15.02 -19.67
CA GLN A 188 4.51 13.58 -19.47
C GLN A 188 3.30 13.11 -18.67
N ASP A 189 2.94 11.85 -18.86
CA ASP A 189 1.96 11.18 -18.03
C ASP A 189 2.64 10.59 -16.78
N TYR A 190 1.86 10.32 -15.74
CA TYR A 190 2.37 9.77 -14.47
C TYR A 190 1.62 8.51 -14.09
N ILE A 191 2.38 7.51 -13.66
CA ILE A 191 1.87 6.26 -13.12
C ILE A 191 2.48 6.08 -11.74
N ILE A 192 1.64 6.08 -10.71
CA ILE A 192 2.05 5.82 -9.34
C ILE A 192 1.57 4.42 -8.97
N LEU A 193 2.50 3.49 -8.75
CA LEU A 193 2.20 2.09 -8.50
C LEU A 193 1.49 1.88 -7.16
N ASN A 194 1.74 2.76 -6.18
CA ASN A 194 1.20 2.64 -4.82
C ASN A 194 1.59 1.31 -4.16
N SER A 195 2.85 0.88 -4.39
CA SER A 195 3.47 -0.43 -4.09
C SER A 195 3.84 -1.19 -5.36
N VAL A 196 5.06 -1.75 -5.40
CA VAL A 196 5.53 -2.66 -6.45
C VAL A 196 4.62 -3.88 -6.63
N SER A 197 3.84 -4.26 -5.61
CA SER A 197 2.84 -5.33 -5.72
C SER A 197 1.72 -5.04 -6.71
N ASN A 198 1.53 -3.79 -7.13
CA ASN A 198 0.51 -3.40 -8.10
C ASN A 198 1.03 -3.30 -9.54
N VAL A 199 2.29 -3.67 -9.82
CA VAL A 199 2.86 -3.61 -11.19
C VAL A 199 1.98 -4.35 -12.19
N SER A 200 1.50 -5.55 -11.85
CA SER A 200 0.61 -6.33 -12.70
C SER A 200 -0.71 -5.61 -13.06
N LYS A 201 -1.21 -4.72 -12.18
CA LYS A 201 -2.42 -3.93 -12.43
C LYS A 201 -2.18 -2.74 -13.36
N GLY A 202 -0.92 -2.34 -13.56
CA GLY A 202 -0.54 -1.22 -14.41
C GLY A 202 0.20 -1.61 -15.68
N ILE A 203 0.59 -2.88 -15.83
CA ILE A 203 1.53 -3.30 -16.88
C ILE A 203 0.99 -3.04 -18.28
N ASP A 204 -0.30 -3.26 -18.52
CA ASP A 204 -0.93 -3.01 -19.83
C ASP A 204 -0.91 -1.52 -20.18
N ILE A 205 -1.20 -0.66 -19.19
CA ILE A 205 -1.17 0.79 -19.35
C ILE A 205 0.27 1.25 -19.62
N ILE A 206 1.22 0.76 -18.84
CA ILE A 206 2.65 1.08 -18.99
C ILE A 206 3.14 0.69 -20.39
N SER A 207 2.73 -0.48 -20.89
CA SER A 207 3.17 -1.02 -22.18
C SER A 207 2.83 -0.12 -23.37
N GLY A 208 1.74 0.65 -23.27
CA GLY A 208 1.27 1.55 -24.32
C GLY A 208 2.11 2.82 -24.52
N TYR A 209 2.96 3.19 -23.56
CA TYR A 209 3.83 4.37 -23.69
C TYR A 209 5.08 4.05 -24.51
N LYS A 210 5.53 5.01 -25.33
CA LYS A 210 6.79 4.88 -26.10
C LYS A 210 8.00 4.98 -25.18
N GLU A 211 8.03 6.01 -24.34
CA GLU A 211 9.10 6.25 -23.38
C GLU A 211 8.62 6.03 -21.96
N LYS A 212 9.46 5.39 -21.14
CA LYS A 212 9.12 4.98 -19.77
C LYS A 212 10.28 5.35 -18.86
N TYR A 213 10.03 6.21 -17.89
CA TYR A 213 11.04 6.69 -16.93
C TYR A 213 10.69 6.17 -15.53
N CYS A 214 11.48 5.23 -15.02
CA CYS A 214 11.22 4.58 -13.73
C CYS A 214 11.94 5.29 -12.59
N TYR A 215 11.17 5.65 -11.56
CA TYR A 215 11.61 6.24 -10.30
C TYR A 215 11.13 5.33 -9.15
N LEU A 216 11.75 4.15 -9.08
CA LEU A 216 11.48 3.12 -8.07
C LEU A 216 12.49 3.25 -6.92
N ASP A 217 12.18 2.66 -5.77
CA ASP A 217 13.13 2.65 -4.66
C ASP A 217 14.37 1.84 -5.05
N ASN A 218 15.55 2.31 -4.65
CA ASN A 218 16.82 1.63 -4.98
C ASN A 218 17.07 0.45 -4.03
N ASP A 219 16.19 -0.55 -4.11
CA ASP A 219 16.30 -1.81 -3.39
C ASP A 219 16.08 -3.00 -4.33
N LYS A 220 15.80 -4.20 -3.78
CA LYS A 220 15.59 -5.41 -4.60
C LYS A 220 14.18 -5.48 -5.20
N ALA A 221 13.22 -4.82 -4.56
CA ALA A 221 11.83 -4.88 -4.92
C ALA A 221 11.50 -3.85 -6.02
N GLY A 222 12.10 -2.66 -5.94
CA GLY A 222 12.18 -1.70 -7.04
C GLY A 222 13.14 -2.14 -8.13
#